data_AF-A0A0D1E490-F1
#
_entry.id   AF-A0A0D1E490-F1
#
_cell.length_a   1.000
_cell.length_b   1.000
_cell.length_c   1.000
_cell.angle_alpha   90.00
_cell.angle_beta   90.00
_cell.angle_gamma   90.00
#
_symmetry.space_group_name_H-M   'P 1'
#
loop_
_entity.id
_entity.type
_entity.pdbx_description
1 polymer ?
#
loop_
_entity_poly.entity_id
_entity_poly.type
_entity_poly.pdbx_seq_one_letter_code
_entity_poly.pdbx_strand_id
1 'polypeptide(L)'
;MARARGGCASEGSAASNEPDTAQSASAANTLAATSTSSENGDTETSAAGGPSKDSFSYHAVELAPTDALPYFDRELELQPGLRSRVDALIAEEQASMSPISSTSSRLPPVYELFSTRPDLRTELERVASGQPSTHTLDTHRYTLPSPTSGEAASLSDWQAAVDSAHAQLGHMDVRMKNIELLKKYGSNAWRLSNFQQEQNIRLLSEQLDLVKAETSEINRLRQKNHLEAGGKLATLNKRWTELISRGLQLEVANITTSQEVDMLKSKKRKLETELSLLE
;
A
#
# COMPACT_ATOMS: atom_id res chain seq x y z
N MET A 1 -50.08 3.89 2.85
CA MET A 1 -48.66 4.28 2.69
C MET A 1 -47.82 3.01 2.59
N ALA A 2 -47.54 2.55 1.37
CA ALA A 2 -46.69 1.40 1.10
C ALA A 2 -45.55 1.88 0.19
N ARG A 3 -44.30 1.74 0.66
CA ARG A 3 -43.10 2.22 -0.03
C ARG A 3 -42.65 1.22 -1.09
N ALA A 4 -42.50 1.73 -2.31
CA ALA A 4 -41.97 1.04 -3.47
C ALA A 4 -40.51 0.61 -3.26
N ARG A 5 -40.18 -0.63 -3.67
CA ARG A 5 -38.81 -1.12 -3.84
C ARG A 5 -38.45 -0.95 -5.32
N GLY A 6 -37.52 -0.04 -5.61
CA GLY A 6 -36.80 0.01 -6.87
C GLY A 6 -35.55 -0.85 -6.77
N GLY A 7 -35.48 -1.93 -7.55
CA GLY A 7 -34.32 -2.78 -7.71
C GLY A 7 -33.86 -2.70 -9.16
N CYS A 8 -32.66 -2.16 -9.36
CA CYS A 8 -32.03 -1.88 -10.64
C CYS A 8 -31.63 -3.19 -11.34
N ALA A 9 -31.86 -3.26 -12.65
CA ALA A 9 -31.41 -4.34 -13.53
C ALA A 9 -29.93 -4.12 -13.91
N SER A 10 -29.12 -5.18 -13.87
CA SER A 10 -27.79 -5.22 -14.45
C SER A 10 -27.73 -6.35 -15.48
N GLU A 11 -27.75 -5.96 -16.75
CA GLU A 11 -27.32 -6.80 -17.87
C GLU A 11 -25.79 -6.84 -17.90
N GLY A 12 -25.21 -8.01 -18.20
CA GLY A 12 -23.77 -8.19 -18.31
C GLY A 12 -23.45 -9.49 -19.03
N SER A 13 -23.12 -9.36 -20.32
CA SER A 13 -22.80 -10.39 -21.29
C SER A 13 -21.65 -11.34 -20.93
N ALA A 14 -21.87 -12.59 -21.34
CA ALA A 14 -20.97 -13.53 -22.01
C ALA A 14 -19.46 -13.23 -22.05
N ALA A 15 -18.68 -14.16 -21.47
CA ALA A 15 -17.28 -14.39 -21.81
C ALA A 15 -17.09 -15.89 -22.09
N SER A 16 -16.48 -16.19 -23.24
CA SER A 16 -16.20 -17.50 -23.81
C SER A 16 -14.89 -18.12 -23.29
N ASN A 17 -14.85 -19.46 -23.31
CA ASN A 17 -13.72 -20.38 -23.13
C ASN A 17 -12.47 -19.97 -23.98
N GLU A 18 -11.21 -20.27 -23.68
CA GLU A 18 -10.52 -21.54 -23.35
C GLU A 18 -9.07 -21.28 -22.82
N PRO A 19 -8.31 -22.31 -22.38
CA PRO A 19 -7.15 -22.19 -21.48
C PRO A 19 -5.78 -22.18 -22.18
N ASP A 20 -4.83 -21.40 -21.64
CA ASP A 20 -3.43 -21.44 -22.08
C ASP A 20 -2.66 -22.61 -21.47
N THR A 21 -2.01 -23.33 -22.39
CA THR A 21 -1.27 -24.56 -22.16
C THR A 21 0.17 -24.23 -21.75
N ALA A 22 0.61 -24.78 -20.62
CA ALA A 22 1.99 -24.71 -20.16
C ALA A 22 2.93 -25.46 -21.13
N GLN A 23 4.05 -24.83 -21.50
CA GLN A 23 5.22 -25.54 -22.03
C GLN A 23 6.51 -25.05 -21.38
N SER A 24 7.16 -26.01 -20.73
CA SER A 24 8.60 -26.33 -20.77
C SER A 24 9.61 -25.27 -20.34
N ALA A 25 10.41 -25.59 -19.32
CA ALA A 25 11.70 -26.26 -19.57
C ALA A 25 12.49 -26.46 -18.27
N SER A 26 12.82 -27.72 -18.01
CA SER A 26 13.89 -28.15 -17.13
C SER A 26 15.25 -27.75 -17.70
N ALA A 27 16.11 -27.14 -16.88
CA ALA A 27 17.55 -27.18 -17.10
C ALA A 27 18.28 -27.26 -15.75
N ALA A 28 19.01 -28.35 -15.60
CA ALA A 28 19.84 -28.67 -14.45
C ALA A 28 21.25 -28.07 -14.57
N ASN A 29 21.93 -28.01 -13.41
CA ASN A 29 23.38 -27.98 -13.20
C ASN A 29 24.17 -26.74 -13.65
N THR A 30 24.94 -26.14 -12.74
CA THR A 30 26.30 -26.62 -12.40
C THR A 30 26.91 -25.75 -11.29
N LEU A 31 27.66 -26.43 -10.42
CA LEU A 31 28.46 -25.99 -9.28
C LEU A 31 29.54 -24.94 -9.61
N ALA A 32 29.81 -24.03 -8.68
CA ALA A 32 31.17 -23.55 -8.39
C ALA A 32 31.26 -22.97 -6.97
N ALA A 33 32.03 -23.64 -6.13
CA ALA A 33 32.44 -23.19 -4.81
C ALA A 33 33.58 -22.16 -4.94
N THR A 34 33.65 -21.17 -4.04
CA THR A 34 34.92 -20.66 -3.49
C THR A 34 34.66 -19.98 -2.15
N SER A 35 35.25 -20.55 -1.12
CA SER A 35 35.41 -20.00 0.23
C SER A 35 36.65 -19.11 0.28
N THR A 36 36.56 -17.94 0.90
CA THR A 36 37.72 -17.27 1.55
C THR A 36 37.25 -16.43 2.73
N SER A 37 37.81 -16.76 3.89
CA SER A 37 37.71 -16.10 5.19
C SER A 37 38.74 -14.98 5.36
N SER A 38 38.41 -13.93 6.13
CA SER A 38 39.23 -13.17 7.12
C SER A 38 38.59 -11.78 7.32
N GLU A 39 37.96 -11.51 8.47
CA GLU A 39 38.50 -10.81 9.66
C GLU A 39 38.59 -9.27 9.52
N ASN A 40 37.73 -8.53 10.26
CA ASN A 40 38.08 -7.51 11.27
C ASN A 40 36.94 -6.53 11.61
N GLY A 41 36.79 -6.22 12.91
CA GLY A 41 36.21 -5.01 13.55
C GLY A 41 34.74 -4.66 13.24
N ASP A 42 33.87 -4.20 14.13
CA ASP A 42 34.04 -3.54 15.41
C ASP A 42 32.78 -3.78 16.27
N THR A 43 32.99 -3.82 17.58
CA THR A 43 31.91 -4.01 18.57
C THR A 43 31.44 -2.63 19.01
N GLU A 44 30.36 -2.12 18.41
CA GLU A 44 29.63 -0.97 18.95
C GLU A 44 28.32 -1.43 19.61
N THR A 45 28.30 -1.28 20.93
CA THR A 45 27.16 -1.40 21.83
C THR A 45 25.97 -0.55 21.38
N SER A 46 24.92 -1.21 20.87
CA SER A 46 23.62 -0.57 20.66
C SER A 46 22.73 -0.71 21.90
N ALA A 47 22.23 0.45 22.33
CA ALA A 47 21.34 0.65 23.46
C ALA A 47 20.02 -0.12 23.34
N ALA A 48 19.50 -0.53 24.48
CA ALA A 48 18.23 -1.24 24.64
C ALA A 48 17.04 -0.40 24.15
N GLY A 49 16.37 -0.89 23.09
CA GLY A 49 15.05 -0.46 22.62
C GLY A 49 14.20 -1.71 22.34
N GLY A 50 12.97 -1.74 22.84
CA GLY A 50 12.12 -2.94 22.91
C GLY A 50 11.82 -3.61 21.56
N PRO A 51 11.53 -4.93 21.53
CA PRO A 51 11.44 -5.67 20.28
C PRO A 51 10.01 -5.66 19.73
N SER A 52 9.64 -4.64 18.95
CA SER A 52 8.92 -4.95 17.71
C SER A 52 10.00 -5.19 16.67
N LYS A 53 10.39 -6.46 16.50
CA LYS A 53 11.25 -6.86 15.38
C LYS A 53 10.40 -6.67 14.12
N ASP A 54 10.51 -5.51 13.50
CA ASP A 54 10.09 -5.36 12.11
C ASP A 54 10.94 -6.34 11.30
N SER A 55 10.35 -7.49 10.94
CA SER A 55 10.99 -8.55 10.16
C SER A 55 11.19 -8.15 8.69
N PHE A 56 10.72 -6.97 8.32
CA PHE A 56 10.85 -6.42 6.99
C PHE A 56 12.11 -5.56 6.94
N SER A 57 13.19 -6.14 6.44
CA SER A 57 14.37 -5.39 6.01
C SER A 57 13.96 -4.52 4.83
N TYR A 58 13.57 -3.28 5.08
CA TYR A 58 13.34 -2.31 4.02
C TYR A 58 14.68 -1.96 3.39
N HIS A 59 14.85 -2.29 2.11
CA HIS A 59 15.95 -1.71 1.34
C HIS A 59 15.68 -0.20 1.24
N ALA A 60 16.58 0.61 1.82
CA ALA A 60 16.52 2.05 1.66
C ALA A 60 16.69 2.38 0.18
N VAL A 61 15.58 2.65 -0.50
CA VAL A 61 15.61 3.21 -1.84
C VAL A 61 15.92 4.69 -1.66
N GLU A 62 17.15 5.10 -1.94
CA GLU A 62 17.48 6.52 -2.09
C GLU A 62 16.80 7.04 -3.36
N LEU A 63 15.58 7.55 -3.20
CA LEU A 63 14.96 8.34 -4.24
C LEU A 63 15.58 9.73 -4.24
N ALA A 64 15.95 10.22 -5.42
CA ALA A 64 16.30 11.62 -5.59
C ALA A 64 15.14 12.48 -5.04
N PRO A 65 15.44 13.60 -4.34
CA PRO A 65 14.40 14.45 -3.78
C PRO A 65 13.53 15.00 -4.92
N THR A 66 12.32 14.46 -5.05
CA THR A 66 11.34 14.94 -6.01
C THR A 66 10.83 16.30 -5.54
N ASP A 67 11.25 17.37 -6.21
CA ASP A 67 10.82 18.74 -5.91
C ASP A 67 9.44 19.01 -6.54
N ALA A 68 8.39 18.55 -5.88
CA ALA A 68 7.00 18.85 -6.23
C ALA A 68 6.31 19.54 -5.05
N LEU A 69 5.49 20.56 -5.31
CA LEU A 69 4.85 21.38 -4.26
C LEU A 69 3.32 21.18 -4.19
N PRO A 70 2.80 20.04 -3.66
CA PRO A 70 1.37 19.73 -3.61
C PRO A 70 0.44 20.82 -3.06
N TYR A 71 0.89 21.60 -2.07
CA TYR A 71 0.06 22.64 -1.44
C TYR A 71 -0.01 23.95 -2.26
N PHE A 72 0.93 24.15 -3.18
CA PHE A 72 1.02 25.34 -4.04
C PHE A 72 0.54 25.03 -5.47
N ASP A 73 0.97 23.90 -6.03
CA ASP A 73 0.67 23.48 -7.41
C ASP A 73 -0.75 22.90 -7.51
N ARG A 74 -1.74 23.77 -7.75
CA ARG A 74 -3.16 23.39 -7.91
C ARG A 74 -3.57 23.15 -9.37
N GLU A 75 -2.63 23.15 -10.30
CA GLU A 75 -2.90 23.06 -11.75
C GLU A 75 -3.64 21.76 -12.12
N LEU A 76 -3.29 20.65 -11.47
CA LEU A 76 -3.98 19.36 -11.64
C LEU A 76 -5.44 19.36 -11.18
N GLU A 77 -5.85 20.33 -10.35
CA GLU A 77 -7.23 20.51 -9.89
C GLU A 77 -7.97 21.57 -10.71
N LEU A 78 -7.28 22.66 -11.07
CA LEU A 78 -7.86 23.77 -11.84
C LEU A 78 -8.07 23.42 -13.31
N GLN A 79 -7.17 22.64 -13.92
CA GLN A 79 -7.24 22.30 -15.33
C GLN A 79 -7.92 20.94 -15.54
N PRO A 80 -9.16 20.91 -16.07
CA PRO A 80 -9.84 19.64 -16.35
C PRO A 80 -9.08 18.88 -17.44
N GLY A 81 -8.92 17.56 -17.26
CA GLY A 81 -8.26 16.67 -18.23
C GLY A 81 -6.72 16.62 -18.16
N LEU A 82 -6.07 17.44 -17.31
CA LEU A 82 -4.62 17.38 -17.15
C LEU A 82 -4.18 16.06 -16.49
N ARG A 83 -4.90 15.61 -15.44
CA ARG A 83 -4.64 14.33 -14.77
C ARG A 83 -4.68 13.16 -15.75
N SER A 84 -5.74 13.04 -16.55
CA SER A 84 -5.87 11.95 -17.54
C SER A 84 -4.76 11.97 -18.59
N ARG A 85 -4.26 13.15 -18.97
CA ARG A 85 -3.13 13.27 -19.89
C ARG A 85 -1.83 12.79 -19.25
N VAL A 86 -1.58 13.18 -17.99
CA VAL A 86 -0.41 12.72 -17.23
C VAL A 86 -0.46 11.21 -17.04
N ASP A 87 -1.62 10.66 -16.66
CA ASP A 87 -1.82 9.21 -16.49
C ASP A 87 -1.57 8.44 -17.79
N ALA A 88 -1.98 8.98 -18.95
CA ALA A 88 -1.70 8.38 -20.25
C ALA A 88 -0.20 8.33 -20.56
N LEU A 89 0.54 9.42 -20.29
CA LEU A 89 2.00 9.46 -20.47
C LEU A 89 2.70 8.48 -19.51
N ILE A 90 2.23 8.37 -18.27
CA ILE A 90 2.75 7.38 -17.32
C ILE A 90 2.51 5.96 -17.83
N ALA A 91 1.33 5.69 -18.40
CA ALA A 91 1.01 4.37 -18.95
C ALA A 91 1.87 4.03 -20.18
N GLU A 92 2.16 5.00 -21.05
CA GLU A 92 3.08 4.84 -22.18
C GLU A 92 4.49 4.49 -21.70
N GLU A 93 5.01 5.19 -20.68
CA GLU A 93 6.31 4.86 -20.08
C GLU A 93 6.30 3.52 -19.32
N GLN A 94 5.21 3.18 -18.64
CA GLN A 94 5.07 1.87 -18.00
C GLN A 94 5.07 0.73 -19.02
N ALA A 95 4.50 0.94 -20.22
CA ALA A 95 4.55 -0.03 -21.30
C ALA A 95 5.95 -0.16 -21.93
N SER A 96 6.78 0.89 -21.87
CA SER A 96 8.17 0.86 -22.31
C SER A 96 9.07 0.13 -21.29
N MET A 97 8.71 0.15 -20.01
CA MET A 97 9.45 -0.49 -18.93
C MET A 97 9.21 -2.01 -18.87
N SER A 98 10.26 -2.76 -18.49
CA SER A 98 10.10 -4.20 -18.23
C SER A 98 9.22 -4.44 -17.01
N PRO A 99 8.25 -5.37 -17.07
CA PRO A 99 7.36 -5.66 -15.95
C PRO A 99 8.16 -6.21 -14.77
N ILE A 100 7.78 -5.79 -13.56
CA ILE A 100 8.41 -6.26 -12.33
C ILE A 100 7.94 -7.71 -12.09
N SER A 101 8.85 -8.67 -12.26
CA SER A 101 8.62 -10.07 -11.90
C SER A 101 8.76 -10.27 -10.39
N SER A 102 8.15 -11.32 -9.84
CA SER A 102 8.27 -11.73 -8.43
C SER A 102 9.70 -12.03 -7.99
N THR A 103 10.62 -12.25 -8.94
CA THR A 103 12.06 -12.43 -8.71
C THR A 103 12.85 -11.12 -8.77
N SER A 104 12.19 -9.97 -8.96
CA SER A 104 12.87 -8.68 -9.03
C SER A 104 13.52 -8.33 -7.70
N SER A 105 14.80 -7.93 -7.75
CA SER A 105 15.54 -7.42 -6.59
C SER A 105 14.90 -6.18 -5.93
N ARG A 106 13.90 -5.57 -6.57
CA ARG A 106 13.14 -4.43 -6.02
C ARG A 106 12.09 -4.84 -4.99
N LEU A 107 11.62 -6.09 -5.04
CA LEU A 107 10.66 -6.64 -4.10
C LEU A 107 11.41 -7.39 -3.00
N PRO A 108 10.94 -7.32 -1.73
CA PRO A 108 11.47 -8.20 -0.71
C PRO A 108 11.25 -9.67 -1.10
N PRO A 109 12.11 -10.60 -0.64
CA PRO A 109 11.92 -12.02 -0.92
C PRO A 109 10.53 -12.47 -0.45
N VAL A 110 9.88 -13.29 -1.26
CA VAL A 110 8.54 -13.81 -0.95
C VAL A 110 8.59 -14.55 0.39
N TYR A 111 7.72 -14.15 1.31
CA TYR A 111 7.64 -14.78 2.62
C TYR A 111 7.06 -16.20 2.48
N GLU A 112 7.86 -17.20 2.82
CA GLU A 112 7.43 -18.60 2.82
C GLU A 112 6.71 -18.96 4.12
N LEU A 113 5.38 -18.99 4.05
CA LEU A 113 4.52 -19.44 5.14
C LEU A 113 4.91 -20.86 5.59
N PHE A 114 5.03 -21.05 6.90
CA PHE A 114 5.32 -22.33 7.55
C PHE A 114 6.63 -23.01 7.08
N SER A 115 7.67 -22.22 6.78
CA SER A 115 9.01 -22.73 6.43
C SER A 115 9.55 -23.80 7.39
N THR A 116 9.22 -23.71 8.68
CA THR A 116 9.66 -24.67 9.72
C THR A 116 8.74 -25.88 9.89
N ARG A 117 7.53 -25.87 9.33
CA ARG A 117 6.51 -26.91 9.55
C ARG A 117 5.89 -27.37 8.23
N PRO A 118 6.43 -28.44 7.61
CA PRO A 118 5.93 -28.92 6.33
C PRO A 118 4.47 -29.39 6.41
N ASP A 119 4.04 -29.95 7.55
CA ASP A 119 2.66 -30.42 7.76
C ASP A 119 1.62 -29.29 7.58
N LEU A 120 1.94 -28.09 8.04
CA LEU A 120 1.03 -26.94 7.92
C LEU A 120 1.05 -26.37 6.50
N ARG A 121 2.19 -26.46 5.81
CA ARG A 121 2.30 -26.08 4.41
C ARG A 121 1.45 -26.98 3.52
N THR A 122 1.51 -28.29 3.73
CA THR A 122 0.69 -29.25 2.98
C THR A 122 -0.80 -29.07 3.24
N GLU A 123 -1.19 -28.75 4.48
CA GLU A 123 -2.59 -28.43 4.79
C GLU A 123 -3.05 -27.12 4.13
N LEU A 124 -2.20 -26.10 4.09
CA LEU A 124 -2.51 -24.84 3.41
C LEU A 124 -2.67 -25.06 1.90
N GLU A 125 -1.80 -25.86 1.29
CA GLU A 125 -1.90 -26.24 -0.13
C GLU A 125 -3.18 -27.05 -0.40
N ARG A 126 -3.53 -27.99 0.48
CA ARG A 126 -4.79 -28.73 0.42
C ARG A 126 -6.00 -27.79 0.48
N VAL A 127 -6.03 -26.85 1.44
CA VAL A 127 -7.10 -25.86 1.57
C VAL A 127 -7.16 -24.95 0.34
N ALA A 128 -6.02 -24.50 -0.17
CA ALA A 128 -5.94 -23.68 -1.39
C ALA A 128 -6.48 -24.42 -2.63
N SER A 129 -6.26 -25.74 -2.71
CA SER A 129 -6.82 -26.60 -3.76
C SER A 129 -8.31 -26.93 -3.57
N GLY A 130 -8.96 -26.40 -2.52
CA GLY A 130 -10.38 -26.60 -2.25
C GLY A 130 -10.76 -28.01 -1.82
N GLN A 131 -9.78 -28.87 -1.51
CA GLN A 131 -10.05 -30.22 -1.03
C GLN A 131 -10.68 -30.16 0.37
N PRO A 132 -11.73 -30.95 0.66
CA PRO A 132 -12.32 -31.00 1.99
C PRO A 132 -11.31 -31.49 3.03
N SER A 133 -11.49 -31.12 4.30
CA SER A 133 -10.62 -31.62 5.37
C SER A 133 -10.78 -33.14 5.51
N THR A 134 -9.65 -33.84 5.59
CA THR A 134 -9.60 -35.29 5.82
C THR A 134 -10.13 -35.66 7.21
N HIS A 135 -10.09 -34.72 8.15
CA HIS A 135 -10.68 -34.85 9.47
C HIS A 135 -11.99 -34.06 9.50
N THR A 136 -13.10 -34.79 9.44
CA THR A 136 -14.40 -34.29 9.84
C THR A 136 -14.46 -34.27 11.37
N LEU A 137 -14.94 -33.18 11.95
CA LEU A 137 -15.19 -33.11 13.39
C LEU A 137 -16.29 -34.12 13.73
N ASP A 138 -15.94 -35.16 14.47
CA ASP A 138 -16.90 -36.16 14.91
C ASP A 138 -17.86 -35.57 15.94
N THR A 139 -19.09 -35.31 15.52
CA THR A 139 -20.16 -34.82 16.39
C THR A 139 -20.93 -35.96 17.06
N HIS A 140 -20.74 -37.22 16.63
CA HIS A 140 -21.46 -38.37 17.17
C HIS A 140 -21.12 -38.59 18.65
N ARG A 141 -19.90 -38.26 19.08
CA ARG A 141 -19.46 -38.32 20.49
C ARG A 141 -20.36 -37.54 21.47
N TYR A 142 -20.97 -36.44 21.03
CA TYR A 142 -21.82 -35.59 21.87
C TYR A 142 -23.31 -35.92 21.77
N THR A 143 -23.67 -36.87 20.90
CA THR A 143 -25.02 -37.38 20.76
C THR A 143 -25.11 -38.72 21.47
N LEU A 144 -26.28 -39.10 21.98
CA LEU A 144 -26.50 -40.41 22.58
C LEU A 144 -27.25 -41.30 21.56
N PRO A 145 -26.58 -41.79 20.49
CA PRO A 145 -27.27 -42.60 19.50
C PRO A 145 -27.61 -43.95 20.12
N SER A 146 -28.89 -44.32 20.07
CA SER A 146 -29.28 -45.71 20.22
C SER A 146 -28.70 -46.53 19.07
N PRO A 147 -28.34 -47.80 19.28
CA PRO A 147 -27.82 -48.65 18.21
C PRO A 147 -28.85 -48.76 17.07
N THR A 148 -28.39 -48.65 15.82
CA THR A 148 -29.24 -48.49 14.63
C THR A 148 -30.18 -49.68 14.40
N SER A 149 -29.81 -50.87 14.87
CA SER A 149 -30.59 -52.10 14.74
C SER A 149 -31.56 -52.36 15.91
N GLY A 150 -31.69 -51.40 16.84
CA GLY A 150 -32.58 -51.52 18.00
C GLY A 150 -32.28 -52.80 18.81
N GLU A 151 -33.31 -53.57 19.12
CA GLU A 151 -33.21 -54.82 19.90
C GLU A 151 -32.40 -55.93 19.20
N ALA A 152 -32.22 -55.85 17.88
CA ALA A 152 -31.45 -56.82 17.10
C ALA A 152 -29.96 -56.45 16.94
N ALA A 153 -29.50 -55.39 17.60
CA ALA A 153 -28.11 -54.94 17.53
C ALA A 153 -27.13 -55.90 18.23
N SER A 154 -25.87 -55.89 17.79
CA SER A 154 -24.83 -56.75 18.35
C SER A 154 -24.48 -56.35 19.79
N LEU A 155 -23.94 -57.30 20.58
CA LEU A 155 -23.49 -57.02 21.95
C LEU A 155 -22.45 -55.89 22.00
N SER A 156 -21.57 -55.80 21.01
CA SER A 156 -20.55 -54.76 20.91
C SER A 156 -21.14 -53.37 20.68
N ASP A 157 -22.21 -53.25 19.89
CA ASP A 157 -22.86 -51.96 19.63
C ASP A 157 -23.57 -51.43 20.87
N TRP A 158 -24.17 -52.35 21.65
CA TRP A 158 -24.76 -52.00 22.95
C TRP A 158 -23.70 -51.59 23.98
N GLN A 159 -22.54 -52.26 24.02
CA GLN A 159 -21.43 -51.87 24.88
C GLN A 159 -20.89 -50.48 24.52
N ALA A 160 -20.67 -50.22 23.22
CA ALA A 160 -20.24 -48.91 22.75
C ALA A 160 -21.24 -47.79 23.09
N ALA A 161 -22.54 -48.06 23.02
CA ALA A 161 -23.59 -47.13 23.42
C ALA A 161 -23.57 -46.85 24.94
N VAL A 162 -23.35 -47.87 25.77
CA VAL A 162 -23.22 -47.74 27.23
C VAL A 162 -21.97 -46.96 27.63
N ASP A 163 -20.82 -47.25 27.00
CA ASP A 163 -19.57 -46.53 27.25
C ASP A 163 -19.70 -45.05 26.86
N SER A 164 -20.37 -44.78 25.72
CA SER A 164 -20.68 -43.41 25.29
C SER A 164 -21.61 -42.69 26.28
N ALA A 165 -22.63 -43.38 26.81
CA ALA A 165 -23.52 -42.84 27.84
C ALA A 165 -22.76 -42.50 29.14
N HIS A 166 -21.85 -43.38 29.56
CA HIS A 166 -21.03 -43.18 30.74
C HIS A 166 -20.09 -41.97 30.58
N ALA A 167 -19.43 -41.85 29.42
CA ALA A 167 -18.60 -40.71 29.09
C ALA A 167 -19.40 -39.39 29.12
N GLN A 168 -20.63 -39.39 28.59
CA GLN A 168 -21.52 -38.22 28.61
C GLN A 168 -21.95 -37.83 30.01
N LEU A 169 -22.27 -38.80 30.88
CA LEU A 169 -22.58 -38.54 32.28
C LEU A 169 -21.40 -37.85 32.98
N GLY A 170 -20.18 -38.34 32.74
CA GLY A 170 -18.94 -37.69 33.23
C GLY A 170 -18.78 -36.26 32.70
N HIS A 171 -19.02 -36.04 31.41
CA HIS A 171 -18.99 -34.69 30.83
C HIS A 171 -20.06 -33.76 31.42
N MET A 172 -21.26 -34.26 31.71
CA MET A 172 -22.32 -33.47 32.34
C MET A 172 -21.98 -33.08 33.77
N ASP A 173 -21.37 -33.99 34.54
CA ASP A 173 -20.88 -33.69 35.89
C ASP A 173 -19.78 -32.60 35.86
N VAL A 174 -18.80 -32.72 34.96
CA VAL A 174 -17.77 -31.69 34.75
C VAL A 174 -18.40 -30.36 34.32
N ARG A 175 -19.38 -30.39 33.41
CA ARG A 175 -20.10 -29.19 32.97
C ARG A 175 -20.85 -28.54 34.13
N MET A 176 -21.47 -29.32 35.00
CA MET A 176 -22.18 -28.80 36.17
C MET A 176 -21.22 -28.10 37.12
N LYS A 177 -20.10 -28.73 37.45
CA LYS A 177 -19.00 -28.12 38.26
C LYS A 177 -18.47 -26.82 37.63
N ASN A 178 -18.27 -26.80 36.32
CA ASN A 178 -17.83 -25.60 35.61
C ASN A 178 -18.88 -24.48 35.64
N ILE A 179 -20.17 -24.81 35.51
CA ILE A 179 -21.27 -23.84 35.62
C ILE A 179 -21.36 -23.29 37.04
N GLU A 180 -21.16 -24.11 38.07
CA GLU A 180 -21.12 -23.65 39.47
C GLU A 180 -19.96 -22.67 39.69
N LEU A 181 -18.77 -22.96 39.14
CA LEU A 181 -17.63 -22.05 39.18
C LEU A 181 -17.94 -20.73 38.44
N LEU A 182 -18.56 -20.82 37.26
CA LEU A 182 -18.96 -19.65 36.46
C LEU A 182 -20.03 -18.82 37.18
N LYS A 183 -21.01 -19.45 37.85
CA LYS A 183 -22.01 -18.74 38.66
C LYS A 183 -21.37 -17.95 39.78
N LYS A 184 -20.32 -18.49 40.42
CA LYS A 184 -19.63 -17.84 41.54
C LYS A 184 -18.68 -16.73 41.09
N TYR A 185 -17.91 -16.92 40.02
CA TYR A 185 -16.82 -16.01 39.64
C TYR A 185 -17.04 -15.28 38.30
N GLY A 186 -17.93 -15.76 37.44
CA GLY A 186 -18.10 -15.28 36.07
C GLY A 186 -18.46 -13.81 35.97
N SER A 187 -19.36 -13.32 36.82
CA SER A 187 -19.75 -11.90 36.82
C SER A 187 -18.60 -10.96 37.21
N ASN A 188 -17.75 -11.38 38.15
CA ASN A 188 -16.57 -10.61 38.56
C ASN A 188 -15.46 -10.65 37.50
N ALA A 189 -15.18 -11.83 36.96
CA ALA A 189 -14.19 -11.99 35.90
C ALA A 189 -14.55 -11.20 34.64
N TRP A 190 -15.84 -11.22 34.25
CA TRP A 190 -16.31 -10.44 33.10
C TRP A 190 -16.15 -8.94 33.32
N ARG A 191 -16.50 -8.43 34.50
CA ARG A 191 -16.30 -7.00 34.84
C ARG A 191 -14.84 -6.59 34.79
N LEU A 192 -13.93 -7.43 35.31
CA LEU A 192 -12.49 -7.17 35.23
C LEU A 192 -12.00 -7.15 33.77
N SER A 193 -12.45 -8.10 32.94
CA SER A 193 -12.13 -8.12 31.51
C SER A 193 -12.63 -6.86 30.80
N ASN A 194 -13.84 -6.40 31.10
CA ASN A 194 -14.36 -5.14 30.54
C ASN A 194 -13.50 -3.94 30.97
N PHE A 195 -13.14 -3.86 32.25
CA PHE A 195 -12.25 -2.80 32.74
C PHE A 195 -10.89 -2.79 32.02
N GLN A 196 -10.29 -3.96 31.81
CA GLN A 196 -9.03 -4.08 31.06
C GLN A 196 -9.20 -3.68 29.58
N GLN A 197 -10.31 -4.08 28.95
CA GLN A 197 -10.61 -3.68 27.57
C GLN A 197 -10.84 -2.17 27.45
N GLU A 198 -11.55 -1.56 28.38
CA GLU A 198 -11.73 -0.10 28.43
C GLU A 198 -10.39 0.62 28.57
N GLN A 199 -9.47 0.11 29.40
CA GLN A 199 -8.14 0.69 29.55
C GLN A 199 -7.31 0.54 28.27
N ASN A 200 -7.37 -0.61 27.60
CA ASN A 200 -6.68 -0.83 26.33
C ASN A 200 -7.21 0.11 25.23
N ILE A 201 -8.53 0.30 25.16
CA ILE A 201 -9.16 1.25 24.23
C ILE A 201 -8.65 2.66 24.49
N ARG A 202 -8.57 3.09 25.75
CA ARG A 202 -8.03 4.41 26.11
C ARG A 202 -6.58 4.58 25.67
N LEU A 203 -5.73 3.60 25.98
CA LEU A 203 -4.31 3.63 25.59
C LEU A 203 -4.14 3.68 24.06
N LEU A 204 -4.89 2.87 23.31
CA LEU A 204 -4.87 2.90 21.85
C LEU A 204 -5.38 4.23 21.28
N SER A 205 -6.42 4.82 21.89
CA SER A 205 -6.93 6.13 21.47
C SER A 205 -5.92 7.25 21.70
N GLU A 206 -5.20 7.23 22.82
CA GLU A 206 -4.15 8.20 23.13
C GLU A 206 -2.98 8.07 22.14
N GLN A 207 -2.52 6.84 21.88
CA GLN A 207 -1.47 6.59 20.87
C GLN A 207 -1.88 7.07 19.48
N LEU A 208 -3.13 6.83 19.10
CA LEU A 208 -3.67 7.29 17.82
C LEU A 208 -3.72 8.83 17.75
N ASP A 209 -4.13 9.50 18.82
CA ASP A 209 -4.18 10.96 18.87
C ASP A 209 -2.78 11.58 18.82
N LEU A 210 -1.79 10.96 19.47
CA LEU A 210 -0.38 11.36 19.37
C LEU A 210 0.13 11.26 17.92
N VAL A 211 -0.07 10.12 17.26
CA VAL A 211 0.36 9.92 15.86
C VAL A 211 -0.35 10.89 14.92
N LYS A 212 -1.63 11.18 15.16
CA LYS A 212 -2.37 12.21 14.40
C LYS A 212 -1.80 13.60 14.62
N ALA A 213 -1.46 13.95 15.86
CA ALA A 213 -0.87 15.25 16.19
C ALA A 213 0.49 15.41 15.47
N GLU A 214 1.37 14.41 15.56
CA GLU A 214 2.66 14.39 14.86
C GLU A 214 2.48 14.53 13.33
N THR A 215 1.55 13.75 12.75
CA THR A 215 1.25 13.82 11.31
C THR A 215 0.73 15.21 10.92
N SER A 216 -0.13 15.81 11.75
CA SER A 216 -0.67 17.15 11.50
C SER A 216 0.41 18.24 11.60
N GLU A 217 1.36 18.10 12.52
CA GLU A 217 2.49 19.02 12.65
C GLU A 217 3.42 18.93 11.44
N ILE A 218 3.76 17.71 11.00
CA ILE A 218 4.55 17.48 9.79
C ILE A 218 3.85 18.11 8.57
N ASN A 219 2.54 17.90 8.43
CA ASN A 219 1.77 18.49 7.33
C ASN A 219 1.75 20.02 7.40
N ARG A 220 1.64 20.61 8.60
CA ARG A 220 1.71 22.07 8.79
C ARG A 220 3.08 22.62 8.39
N LEU A 221 4.16 21.95 8.81
CA LEU A 221 5.53 22.33 8.44
C LEU A 221 5.73 22.21 6.93
N ARG A 222 5.27 21.12 6.32
CA ARG A 222 5.32 20.90 4.86
C ARG A 222 4.57 22.01 4.11
N GLN A 223 3.35 22.34 4.55
CA GLN A 223 2.56 23.40 3.95
C GLN A 223 3.28 24.75 4.02
N LYS A 224 3.85 25.11 5.18
CA LYS A 224 4.64 26.35 5.33
C LYS A 224 5.80 26.39 4.34
N ASN A 225 6.59 25.32 4.28
CA ASN A 225 7.76 25.25 3.39
C ASN A 225 7.35 25.37 1.91
N HIS A 226 6.26 24.70 1.50
CA HIS A 226 5.80 24.74 0.12
C HIS A 226 5.25 26.11 -0.27
N LEU A 227 4.51 26.78 0.63
CA LEU A 227 4.02 28.14 0.36
C LEU A 227 5.16 29.16 0.29
N GLU A 228 6.20 29.00 1.13
CA GLU A 228 7.38 29.86 1.08
C GLU A 228 8.18 29.66 -0.24
N ALA A 229 8.43 28.40 -0.62
CA ALA A 229 9.11 28.06 -1.86
C ALA A 229 8.32 28.51 -3.10
N GLY A 230 7.02 28.22 -3.14
CA GLY A 230 6.12 28.65 -4.20
C GLY A 230 6.03 30.17 -4.33
N GLY A 231 6.02 30.89 -3.20
CA GLY A 231 6.12 32.35 -3.19
C GLY A 231 7.41 32.87 -3.83
N LYS A 232 8.56 32.27 -3.49
CA LYS A 232 9.85 32.61 -4.12
C LYS A 232 9.83 32.33 -5.63
N LEU A 233 9.31 31.18 -6.05
CA LEU A 233 9.18 30.82 -7.47
C LEU A 233 8.27 31.81 -8.22
N ALA A 234 7.15 32.22 -7.64
CA ALA A 234 6.26 33.21 -8.24
C ALA A 234 6.96 34.57 -8.44
N THR A 235 7.75 35.02 -7.45
CA THR A 235 8.52 36.27 -7.59
C THR A 235 9.62 36.16 -8.65
N LEU A 236 10.29 35.00 -8.74
CA LEU A 236 11.32 34.76 -9.74
C LEU A 236 10.72 34.70 -11.15
N ASN A 237 9.58 34.04 -11.31
CA ASN A 237 8.85 33.98 -12.58
C ASN A 237 8.39 35.38 -13.02
N LYS A 238 7.87 36.19 -12.10
CA LYS A 238 7.52 37.59 -12.39
C LYS A 238 8.74 38.39 -12.84
N ARG A 239 9.86 38.29 -12.12
CA ARG A 239 11.11 38.97 -12.51
C ARG A 239 11.63 38.49 -13.87
N TRP A 240 11.49 37.20 -14.16
CA TRP A 240 11.88 36.61 -15.43
C TRP A 240 11.03 37.14 -16.59
N THR A 241 9.69 37.16 -16.45
CA THR A 241 8.80 37.75 -17.47
C THR A 241 9.01 39.26 -17.66
N GLU A 242 9.27 40.00 -16.58
CA GLU A 242 9.66 41.41 -16.64
C GLU A 242 11.00 41.62 -17.38
N LEU A 243 11.98 40.75 -17.15
CA LEU A 243 13.27 40.83 -17.82
C LEU A 243 13.17 40.50 -19.32
N ILE A 244 12.37 39.50 -19.68
CA ILE A 244 12.08 39.18 -21.09
C ILE A 244 11.36 40.32 -21.78
N SER A 245 10.29 40.84 -21.17
CA SER A 245 9.53 41.97 -21.74
C SER A 245 10.39 43.22 -21.88
N ARG A 246 11.24 43.53 -20.89
CA ARG A 246 12.21 44.63 -20.98
C ARG A 246 13.25 44.39 -22.07
N GLY A 247 13.76 43.17 -22.21
CA GLY A 247 14.69 42.80 -23.28
C GLY A 247 14.07 43.05 -24.66
N LEU A 248 12.83 42.58 -24.86
CA LEU A 248 12.08 42.80 -26.10
C LEU A 248 11.82 44.29 -26.35
N GLN A 249 11.44 45.05 -25.33
CA GLN A 249 11.24 46.50 -25.45
C GLN A 249 12.53 47.24 -25.85
N LEU A 250 13.68 46.83 -25.30
CA LEU A 250 14.98 47.39 -25.66
C LEU A 250 15.37 47.06 -27.10
N GLU A 251 15.12 45.82 -27.55
CA GLU A 251 15.36 45.43 -28.95
C GLU A 251 14.50 46.26 -29.91
N VAL A 252 13.21 46.43 -29.61
CA VAL A 252 12.31 47.28 -30.40
C VAL A 252 12.80 48.73 -30.42
N ALA A 253 13.16 49.30 -29.28
CA ALA A 253 13.67 50.67 -29.19
C ALA A 253 14.99 50.86 -29.95
N ASN A 254 15.88 49.86 -29.96
CA ASN A 254 17.13 49.91 -30.72
C ASN A 254 16.84 49.89 -32.23
N ILE A 255 15.88 49.07 -32.68
CA ILE A 255 15.46 49.05 -34.08
C ILE A 255 14.87 50.40 -34.50
N THR A 256 13.97 50.98 -33.71
CA THR A 256 13.35 52.28 -34.06
C THR A 256 14.37 53.42 -34.06
N THR A 257 15.25 53.49 -33.07
CA THR A 257 16.30 54.52 -33.00
C THR A 257 17.33 54.35 -34.12
N SER A 258 17.70 53.13 -34.48
CA SER A 258 18.57 52.86 -35.63
C SER A 258 17.92 53.33 -36.94
N GLN A 259 16.62 53.07 -37.14
CA GLN A 259 15.88 53.57 -38.30
C GLN A 259 15.84 55.11 -38.35
N GLU A 260 15.59 55.77 -37.22
CA GLU A 260 15.60 57.24 -37.12
C GLU A 260 16.99 57.82 -37.46
N VAL A 261 18.06 57.21 -36.93
CA VAL A 261 19.44 57.60 -37.23
C VAL A 261 19.75 57.44 -38.72
N ASP A 262 19.32 56.36 -39.35
CA ASP A 262 19.51 56.15 -40.78
C ASP A 262 18.74 57.15 -41.63
N MET A 263 17.51 57.50 -41.21
CA MET A 263 16.72 58.56 -41.83
C MET A 263 17.41 59.92 -41.71
N LEU A 264 17.94 60.28 -40.55
CA LEU A 264 18.68 61.53 -40.34
C LEU A 264 19.99 61.57 -41.13
N LYS A 265 20.75 60.47 -41.17
CA LYS A 265 21.95 60.34 -42.03
C LYS A 265 21.60 60.53 -43.50
N SER A 266 20.48 59.96 -43.98
CA SER A 266 20.05 60.14 -45.36
C SER A 266 19.69 61.60 -45.68
N LYS A 267 19.03 62.31 -44.76
CA LYS A 267 18.73 63.75 -44.90
C LYS A 267 19.99 64.60 -44.89
N LYS A 268 20.92 64.33 -43.98
CA LYS A 268 22.22 65.01 -43.92
C LYS A 268 22.98 64.87 -45.24
N ARG A 269 23.09 63.64 -45.78
CA ARG A 269 23.73 63.41 -47.10
C ARG A 269 23.07 64.21 -48.22
N LYS A 270 21.74 64.29 -48.26
CA LYS A 270 21.01 65.09 -49.25
C LYS A 270 21.35 66.58 -49.13
N LEU A 271 21.33 67.13 -47.92
CA LEU A 271 21.67 68.53 -47.68
C LEU A 271 23.14 68.82 -48.01
N GLU A 272 24.07 67.92 -47.69
CA GLU A 272 25.48 68.04 -48.07
C GLU A 272 25.65 68.05 -49.59
N THR A 273 24.92 67.18 -50.32
CA THR A 273 24.93 67.23 -51.79
C THR A 273 24.34 68.52 -52.33
N GLU A 274 23.26 69.04 -51.76
CA GLU A 274 22.67 70.33 -52.15
C GLU A 274 23.61 71.52 -51.87
N LEU A 275 24.32 71.51 -50.74
CA LEU A 275 25.35 72.50 -50.42
C LEU A 275 26.51 72.45 -51.41
N SER A 276 26.99 71.25 -51.75
CA SER A 276 28.06 71.08 -52.74
C SER A 276 27.67 71.48 -54.16
N LEU A 277 26.37 71.62 -54.45
CA LEU A 277 25.87 72.14 -55.72
C LEU A 277 25.73 73.68 -55.73
N LEU A 278 25.80 74.31 -54.55
CA LEU A 278 25.67 75.77 -54.37
C LEU A 278 27.02 76.48 -54.20
N GLU A 279 28.09 75.75 -53.85
CA GLU A 279 29.49 76.20 -53.94
C GLU A 279 30.06 75.99 -55.36
#